data_AF-A0A2D6USR3-F1
#
_entry.id   AF-A0A2D6USR3-F1
#
_cell.length_a   1.000
_cell.length_b   1.000
_cell.length_c   1.000
_cell.angle_alpha   90.00
_cell.angle_beta   90.00
_cell.angle_gamma   90.00
#
_symmetry.space_group_name_H-M   'P 1'
#
loop_
_entity.id
_entity.type
_entity.pdbx_description
1 polymer ?
#
loop_
_entity_poly.entity_id
_entity_poly.type
_entity_poly.pdbx_seq_one_letter_code
_entity_poly.pdbx_strand_id
1 'polypeptide(L)'
;MLELARYFTQEVAAQPEVSLVFGAWDSEEEGGQGAQLFVESARGNATVLANLNFDMFGLSYPVPNRASLSPLCDEEFFKLYLYTSPVEDFSGYADYEYDNQTRANFSMLRKALEQVAYDYLELPPEWVLAIDDTETNSDQAAFIRVGIPAIWFRGMHEYAWQEDDGCEQTFKHFSTDRLESLELIAGSHANLLAGFQTGLDIASGLVTELAYADAQPPAAGDDRGSAGRTVLALLVIAVAVAGVAVLVRWRQGRQASP
;
A
#
# COMPACT_ATOMS: atom_id res chain seq x y z
N MET A 1 -8.95 -7.44 -1.46
CA MET A 1 -9.92 -7.07 -0.40
C MET A 1 -10.45 -8.26 0.40
N LEU A 2 -11.25 -9.18 -0.17
CA LEU A 2 -11.89 -10.26 0.61
C LEU A 2 -10.91 -11.19 1.35
N GLU A 3 -9.74 -11.44 0.76
CA GLU A 3 -8.70 -12.25 1.42
C GLU A 3 -8.11 -11.55 2.66
N LEU A 4 -7.95 -10.22 2.63
CA LEU A 4 -7.54 -9.45 3.82
C LEU A 4 -8.63 -9.51 4.89
N ALA A 5 -9.90 -9.36 4.50
CA ALA A 5 -11.02 -9.48 5.43
C ALA A 5 -11.07 -10.88 6.08
N ARG A 6 -10.88 -11.95 5.29
CA ARG A 6 -10.77 -13.32 5.80
C ARG A 6 -9.61 -13.44 6.80
N TYR A 7 -8.43 -12.97 6.44
CA TYR A 7 -7.24 -13.02 7.29
C TYR A 7 -7.47 -12.35 8.66
N PHE A 8 -7.93 -11.09 8.67
CA PHE A 8 -8.14 -10.36 9.91
C PHE A 8 -9.33 -10.85 10.75
N THR A 9 -10.28 -11.57 10.16
CA THR A 9 -11.43 -12.12 10.90
C THR A 9 -11.22 -13.54 11.39
N GLN A 10 -10.36 -14.33 10.74
CA GLN A 10 -10.22 -15.77 11.02
C GLN A 10 -8.85 -16.16 11.57
N GLU A 11 -7.78 -15.45 11.19
CA GLU A 11 -6.40 -15.85 11.51
C GLU A 11 -5.80 -14.96 12.62
N VAL A 12 -6.23 -13.70 12.69
CA VAL A 12 -5.78 -12.76 13.73
C VAL A 12 -6.69 -12.89 14.95
N ALA A 13 -6.13 -13.36 16.07
CA ALA A 13 -6.89 -13.58 17.30
C ALA A 13 -7.17 -12.29 18.09
N ALA A 14 -6.31 -11.28 17.95
CA ALA A 14 -6.49 -9.99 18.59
C ALA A 14 -7.58 -9.18 17.88
N GLN A 15 -8.27 -8.31 18.64
CA GLN A 15 -9.14 -7.29 18.05
C GLN A 15 -8.29 -6.05 17.71
N PRO A 16 -8.55 -5.39 16.57
CA PRO A 16 -7.87 -4.14 16.26
C PRO A 16 -8.33 -3.03 17.20
N GLU A 17 -7.43 -2.08 17.48
CA GLU A 17 -7.75 -0.87 18.24
C GLU A 17 -8.61 0.12 17.43
N VAL A 18 -8.67 -0.09 16.11
CA VAL A 18 -9.40 0.76 15.15
C VAL A 18 -10.32 -0.09 14.29
N SER A 19 -11.34 0.54 13.70
CA SER A 19 -12.25 -0.17 12.80
C SER A 19 -11.58 -0.44 11.45
N LEU A 20 -11.63 -1.70 10.99
CA LEU A 20 -11.23 -2.07 9.64
C LEU A 20 -12.46 -2.00 8.72
N VAL A 21 -12.40 -1.14 7.70
CA VAL A 21 -13.48 -0.96 6.72
C VAL A 21 -12.99 -1.46 5.36
N PHE A 22 -13.74 -2.40 4.78
CA PHE A 22 -13.47 -2.94 3.44
C PHE A 22 -14.50 -2.35 2.46
N GLY A 23 -14.04 -1.49 1.56
CA GLY A 23 -14.87 -0.82 0.56
C GLY A 23 -14.54 -1.28 -0.86
N ALA A 24 -15.59 -1.38 -1.68
CA ALA A 24 -15.47 -1.53 -3.13
C ALA A 24 -16.21 -0.35 -3.77
N TRP A 25 -15.48 0.48 -4.51
CA TRP A 25 -16.00 1.70 -5.08
C TRP A 25 -16.70 1.43 -6.41
N ASP A 26 -17.82 2.12 -6.62
CA ASP A 26 -18.54 2.11 -7.88
C ASP A 26 -18.10 3.30 -8.74
N SER A 27 -18.18 3.14 -10.06
CA SER A 27 -17.88 4.20 -11.04
C SER A 27 -16.48 4.84 -10.90
N GLU A 28 -15.45 4.06 -10.56
CA GLU A 28 -14.04 4.51 -10.57
C GLU A 28 -13.62 4.99 -11.96
N GLU A 29 -13.89 4.17 -12.97
CA GLU A 29 -13.59 4.42 -14.39
C GLU A 29 -14.36 5.62 -14.98
N GLU A 30 -15.33 6.17 -14.25
CA GLU A 30 -16.07 7.39 -14.58
C GLU A 30 -15.62 8.61 -13.74
N GLY A 31 -14.41 8.54 -13.18
CA GLY A 31 -13.78 9.62 -12.43
C GLY A 31 -13.83 9.48 -10.90
N GLY A 32 -13.88 8.27 -10.36
CA GLY A 32 -13.76 8.03 -8.91
C GLY A 32 -14.99 8.41 -8.09
N GLN A 33 -16.18 8.37 -8.69
CA GLN A 33 -17.39 8.95 -8.08
C GLN A 33 -17.78 8.27 -6.75
N GLY A 34 -17.65 6.94 -6.67
CA GLY A 34 -17.98 6.20 -5.45
C GLY A 34 -17.09 6.57 -4.27
N ALA A 35 -15.77 6.60 -4.47
CA ALA A 35 -14.82 7.01 -3.44
C ALA A 35 -15.02 8.49 -3.04
N GLN A 36 -15.25 9.36 -4.03
CA GLN A 36 -15.51 10.78 -3.78
C GLN A 36 -16.75 10.98 -2.90
N LEU A 37 -17.88 10.37 -3.25
CA LEU A 37 -19.12 10.46 -2.47
C LEU A 37 -18.96 9.89 -1.06
N PHE A 38 -18.21 8.80 -0.91
CA PHE A 38 -17.91 8.24 0.42
C PHE A 38 -17.14 9.25 1.27
N VAL A 39 -16.06 9.81 0.74
CA VAL A 39 -15.23 10.77 1.48
C VAL A 39 -16.04 12.03 1.84
N GLU A 40 -16.82 12.54 0.90
CA GLU A 40 -17.67 13.72 1.13
C GLU A 40 -18.75 13.47 2.21
N SER A 41 -19.35 12.28 2.24
CA SER A 41 -20.40 11.91 3.21
C SER A 41 -19.86 11.45 4.56
N ALA A 42 -18.67 10.86 4.61
CA ALA A 42 -18.01 10.40 5.83
C ALA A 42 -17.40 11.55 6.64
N ARG A 43 -17.09 12.68 5.99
CA ARG A 43 -16.53 13.88 6.63
C ARG A 43 -17.35 14.28 7.86
N GLY A 44 -16.70 14.27 9.02
CA GLY A 44 -17.28 14.67 10.31
C GLY A 44 -17.95 13.56 11.11
N ASN A 45 -18.17 12.38 10.52
CA ASN A 45 -18.80 11.23 11.19
C ASN A 45 -17.80 10.16 11.64
N ALA A 46 -16.61 10.13 11.05
CA ALA A 46 -15.53 9.22 11.41
C ALA A 46 -14.16 9.83 11.10
N THR A 47 -13.14 9.42 11.86
CA THR A 47 -11.73 9.70 11.56
C THR A 47 -11.14 8.52 10.81
N VAL A 48 -10.78 8.73 9.54
CA VAL A 48 -10.10 7.73 8.72
C VAL A 48 -8.59 7.91 8.89
N LEU A 49 -7.90 6.89 9.40
CA LEU A 49 -6.45 6.96 9.65
C LEU A 49 -5.64 6.83 8.36
N ALA A 50 -6.02 5.87 7.52
CA ALA A 50 -5.39 5.63 6.24
C ALA A 50 -6.36 4.93 5.28
N ASN A 51 -6.17 5.16 3.98
CA ASN A 51 -6.80 4.38 2.91
C ASN A 51 -5.74 3.53 2.18
N LEU A 52 -6.03 2.24 1.98
CA LEU A 52 -5.21 1.34 1.18
C LEU A 52 -6.04 0.98 -0.06
N ASN A 53 -5.75 1.65 -1.17
CA ASN A 53 -6.40 1.44 -2.46
C ASN A 53 -5.64 0.40 -3.27
N PHE A 54 -6.38 -0.51 -3.91
CA PHE A 54 -5.81 -1.58 -4.73
C PHE A 54 -6.38 -1.48 -6.12
N ASP A 55 -5.54 -1.10 -7.09
CA ASP A 55 -5.95 -1.04 -8.48
C ASP A 55 -4.80 -1.49 -9.38
N MET A 56 -5.10 -2.46 -10.25
CA MET A 56 -4.15 -3.15 -11.11
C MET A 56 -2.97 -3.85 -10.39
N PHE A 57 -3.10 -4.27 -9.13
CA PHE A 57 -2.04 -5.01 -8.43
C PHE A 57 -2.14 -6.53 -8.68
N GLY A 58 -1.13 -7.15 -9.29
CA GLY A 58 -1.13 -8.60 -9.54
C GLY A 58 0.04 -9.06 -10.41
N LEU A 59 0.30 -8.38 -11.54
CA LEU A 59 1.59 -8.46 -12.20
C LEU A 59 2.53 -7.46 -11.53
N SER A 60 3.18 -7.93 -10.49
CA SER A 60 4.07 -7.16 -9.62
C SER A 60 5.11 -8.10 -9.05
N TYR A 61 6.18 -7.57 -8.45
CA TYR A 61 7.22 -8.38 -7.82
C TYR A 61 6.62 -9.48 -6.93
N PRO A 62 7.07 -10.76 -7.03
CA PRO A 62 8.26 -11.25 -7.73
C PRO A 62 7.97 -11.85 -9.12
N VAL A 63 6.91 -11.40 -9.81
CA VAL A 63 6.62 -11.90 -11.16
C VAL A 63 7.74 -11.50 -12.12
N PRO A 64 8.43 -12.47 -12.78
CA PRO A 64 9.47 -12.13 -13.74
C PRO A 64 8.89 -11.33 -14.91
N ASN A 65 9.54 -10.25 -15.29
CA ASN A 65 9.14 -9.50 -16.48
C ASN A 65 9.59 -10.27 -17.72
N ARG A 66 8.65 -11.04 -18.28
CA ARG A 66 8.86 -11.82 -19.52
C ARG A 66 8.82 -10.96 -20.79
N ALA A 67 8.68 -9.64 -20.67
CA ALA A 67 8.98 -8.70 -21.74
C ALA A 67 10.47 -8.71 -22.15
N SER A 68 11.32 -9.51 -21.49
CA SER A 68 12.67 -9.94 -21.91
C SER A 68 12.78 -10.55 -23.32
N LEU A 69 11.73 -10.49 -24.15
CA LEU A 69 11.80 -10.72 -25.60
C LEU A 69 12.02 -9.42 -26.42
N SER A 70 11.98 -8.24 -25.79
CA SER A 70 12.39 -6.97 -26.39
C SER A 70 13.79 -6.60 -25.89
N PRO A 71 14.79 -6.37 -26.77
CA PRO A 71 16.13 -5.91 -26.37
C PRO A 71 16.16 -4.49 -25.77
N LEU A 72 14.99 -3.86 -25.60
CA LEU A 72 14.82 -2.52 -25.02
C LEU A 72 14.45 -2.55 -23.53
N CYS A 73 14.33 -3.74 -22.92
CA CYS A 73 13.83 -3.90 -21.54
C CYS A 73 14.83 -4.65 -20.66
N ASP A 74 15.28 -3.97 -19.61
CA ASP A 74 16.27 -4.44 -18.64
C ASP A 74 15.67 -4.77 -17.26
N GLU A 75 14.35 -4.67 -17.11
CA GLU A 75 13.64 -5.03 -15.88
C GLU A 75 13.53 -6.56 -15.73
N GLU A 76 14.06 -7.10 -14.62
CA GLU A 76 14.01 -8.54 -14.33
C GLU A 76 12.63 -8.96 -13.80
N PHE A 77 11.98 -8.08 -13.04
CA PHE A 77 10.68 -8.31 -12.43
C PHE A 77 9.73 -7.15 -12.73
N PHE A 78 8.43 -7.45 -12.75
CA PHE A 78 7.42 -6.39 -12.75
C PHE A 78 7.53 -5.56 -11.48
N LYS A 79 7.39 -4.24 -11.62
CA LYS A 79 7.40 -3.36 -10.45
C LYS A 79 6.07 -3.42 -9.69
N LEU A 80 6.17 -3.27 -8.37
CA LEU A 80 5.06 -2.92 -7.49
C LEU A 80 5.25 -1.47 -7.06
N TYR A 81 4.40 -0.58 -7.56
CA TYR A 81 4.35 0.78 -7.09
C TYR A 81 3.41 0.91 -5.91
N LEU A 82 3.87 1.66 -4.91
CA LEU A 82 3.16 2.03 -3.72
C LEU A 82 3.10 3.56 -3.70
N TYR A 83 2.21 4.12 -4.52
CA TYR A 83 1.99 5.55 -4.61
C TYR A 83 1.32 6.01 -3.32
N THR A 84 2.00 6.77 -2.48
CA THR A 84 1.40 7.27 -1.23
C THR A 84 1.04 8.73 -1.34
N SER A 85 0.18 9.18 -0.43
CA SER A 85 0.05 10.60 -0.11
C SER A 85 1.42 11.27 -0.06
N PRO A 86 1.61 12.42 -0.74
CA PRO A 86 2.92 12.96 -1.00
C PRO A 86 3.64 13.41 0.26
N VAL A 87 4.95 13.20 0.31
CA VAL A 87 5.82 13.67 1.41
C VAL A 87 6.85 14.69 0.95
N GLU A 88 7.30 14.60 -0.30
CA GLU A 88 8.29 15.48 -0.92
C GLU A 88 7.70 16.26 -2.09
N ASP A 89 7.06 15.55 -3.04
CA ASP A 89 6.49 16.14 -4.25
C ASP A 89 4.97 16.20 -4.19
N PHE A 90 4.45 17.41 -3.98
CA PHE A 90 3.01 17.70 -3.94
C PHE A 90 2.46 18.17 -5.29
N SER A 91 3.20 18.05 -6.40
CA SER A 91 2.81 18.57 -7.71
C SER A 91 1.42 18.10 -8.17
N GLY A 92 1.07 16.83 -7.94
CA GLY A 92 -0.27 16.28 -8.21
C GLY A 92 -1.39 16.87 -7.35
N TYR A 93 -1.05 17.51 -6.23
CA TYR A 93 -2.00 18.07 -5.25
C TYR A 93 -1.77 19.56 -4.99
N ALA A 94 -1.21 20.29 -5.96
CA ALA A 94 -0.81 21.70 -5.80
C ALA A 94 -1.98 22.65 -5.46
N ASP A 95 -3.21 22.29 -5.84
CA ASP A 95 -4.43 23.07 -5.56
C ASP A 95 -4.98 22.86 -4.14
N TYR A 96 -4.36 22.01 -3.32
CA TYR A 96 -4.82 21.64 -1.99
C TYR A 96 -3.87 22.15 -0.90
N GLU A 97 -4.44 22.74 0.15
CA GLU A 97 -3.68 23.17 1.32
C GLU A 97 -3.73 22.10 2.42
N TYR A 98 -2.56 21.57 2.78
CA TYR A 98 -2.40 20.63 3.89
C TYR A 98 -1.66 21.29 5.04
N ASP A 99 -2.27 21.25 6.22
CA ASP A 99 -1.64 21.74 7.45
C ASP A 99 -0.48 20.83 7.89
N ASN A 100 0.26 21.28 8.91
CA ASN A 100 1.42 20.56 9.41
C ASN A 100 1.06 19.17 9.95
N GLN A 101 -0.12 19.02 10.55
CA GLN A 101 -0.55 17.74 11.11
C GLN A 101 -0.87 16.74 9.99
N THR A 102 -1.56 17.19 8.94
CA THR A 102 -1.88 16.38 7.76
C THR A 102 -0.60 15.91 7.07
N ARG A 103 0.35 16.82 6.86
CA ARG A 103 1.67 16.47 6.30
C ARG A 103 2.42 15.48 7.19
N ALA A 104 2.38 15.66 8.51
CA ALA A 104 2.97 14.71 9.45
C ALA A 104 2.29 13.33 9.37
N ASN A 105 0.96 13.27 9.18
CA ASN A 105 0.23 12.02 9.00
C ASN A 105 0.62 11.32 7.67
N PHE A 106 0.80 12.07 6.58
CA PHE A 106 1.31 11.52 5.32
C PHE A 106 2.71 10.91 5.51
N SER A 107 3.62 11.64 6.18
CA SER A 107 4.96 11.13 6.50
C SER A 107 4.94 9.91 7.42
N MET A 108 4.02 9.85 8.39
CA MET A 108 3.87 8.70 9.27
C MET A 108 3.41 7.46 8.51
N LEU A 109 2.45 7.61 7.58
CA LEU A 109 2.01 6.52 6.72
C LEU A 109 3.12 6.01 5.81
N ARG A 110 3.86 6.92 5.14
CA ARG A 110 5.03 6.56 4.31
C ARG A 110 6.06 5.78 5.13
N LYS A 111 6.41 6.28 6.31
CA LYS A 111 7.41 5.64 7.17
C LYS A 111 6.97 4.23 7.60
N ALA A 112 5.71 4.07 7.99
CA ALA A 112 5.16 2.75 8.35
C ALA A 112 5.18 1.80 7.15
N LEU A 113 4.84 2.28 5.96
CA LEU A 113 4.93 1.50 4.71
C LEU A 113 6.37 1.03 4.46
N GLU A 114 7.35 1.93 4.51
CA GLU A 114 8.75 1.61 4.24
C GLU A 114 9.32 0.64 5.27
N GLN A 115 8.97 0.81 6.55
CA GLN A 115 9.35 -0.11 7.61
C GLN A 115 8.79 -1.52 7.35
N VAL A 116 7.51 -1.62 6.98
CA VAL A 116 6.89 -2.92 6.65
C VAL A 116 7.54 -3.52 5.40
N ALA A 117 7.64 -2.75 4.32
CA ALA A 117 8.12 -3.26 3.03
C ALA A 117 9.61 -3.65 3.08
N TYR A 118 10.46 -2.79 3.65
CA TYR A 118 11.91 -2.93 3.53
C TYR A 118 12.57 -3.51 4.77
N ASP A 119 12.11 -3.18 5.98
CA ASP A 119 12.73 -3.70 7.20
C ASP A 119 12.14 -5.04 7.64
N TYR A 120 10.82 -5.23 7.48
CA TYR A 120 10.14 -6.45 7.95
C TYR A 120 9.99 -7.52 6.88
N LEU A 121 9.60 -7.12 5.67
CA LEU A 121 9.44 -8.03 4.54
C LEU A 121 10.71 -8.17 3.71
N GLU A 122 11.71 -7.31 3.93
CA GLU A 122 12.99 -7.30 3.22
C GLU A 122 12.80 -7.26 1.70
N LEU A 123 11.80 -6.51 1.23
CA LEU A 123 11.50 -6.40 -0.19
C LEU A 123 12.53 -5.53 -0.91
N PRO A 124 12.90 -5.88 -2.16
CA PRO A 124 13.88 -5.12 -2.93
C PRO A 124 13.30 -3.77 -3.37
N PRO A 125 13.88 -2.63 -2.94
CA PRO A 125 13.38 -1.30 -3.29
C PRO A 125 13.52 -0.97 -4.78
N GLU A 126 14.32 -1.73 -5.53
CA GLU A 126 14.39 -1.61 -6.99
C GLU A 126 13.15 -2.16 -7.71
N TRP A 127 12.38 -3.07 -7.08
CA TRP A 127 11.18 -3.69 -7.66
C TRP A 127 9.89 -3.37 -6.88
N VAL A 128 10.00 -2.92 -5.64
CA VAL A 128 8.88 -2.50 -4.80
C VAL A 128 9.13 -1.06 -4.37
N LEU A 129 8.42 -0.11 -5.00
CA LEU A 129 8.75 1.30 -4.94
C LEU A 129 7.70 2.08 -4.14
N ALA A 130 8.09 2.58 -2.98
CA ALA A 130 7.36 3.61 -2.26
C ALA A 130 7.67 4.99 -2.87
N ILE A 131 6.70 5.56 -3.63
CA ILE A 131 6.85 6.85 -4.31
C ILE A 131 5.66 7.77 -4.10
N ASP A 132 5.85 9.09 -4.24
CA ASP A 132 4.79 10.08 -4.04
C ASP A 132 3.76 9.98 -5.15
N ASP A 133 2.48 10.02 -4.78
CA ASP A 133 1.40 10.14 -5.75
C ASP A 133 1.40 11.55 -6.33
N THR A 134 1.84 11.68 -7.57
CA THR A 134 1.74 12.91 -8.37
C THR A 134 0.69 12.81 -9.47
N GLU A 135 0.12 11.63 -9.66
CA GLU A 135 -0.68 11.28 -10.83
C GLU A 135 -2.18 11.43 -10.55
N THR A 136 -2.62 11.14 -9.32
CA THR A 136 -4.02 11.31 -8.89
C THR A 136 -5.04 10.45 -9.66
N ASN A 137 -4.58 9.35 -10.27
CA ASN A 137 -5.32 8.59 -11.29
C ASN A 137 -6.20 7.45 -10.77
N SER A 138 -6.35 7.28 -9.45
CA SER A 138 -7.25 6.26 -8.89
C SER A 138 -7.91 6.75 -7.59
N ASP A 139 -8.79 5.93 -7.01
CA ASP A 139 -9.69 6.28 -5.91
C ASP A 139 -9.00 6.85 -4.65
N GLN A 140 -7.73 6.51 -4.42
CA GLN A 140 -6.95 7.08 -3.29
C GLN A 140 -6.87 8.60 -3.36
N ALA A 141 -6.92 9.18 -4.56
CA ALA A 141 -6.84 10.62 -4.75
C ALA A 141 -7.98 11.34 -4.03
N ALA A 142 -9.18 10.74 -4.00
CA ALA A 142 -10.31 11.29 -3.26
C ALA A 142 -10.03 11.43 -1.77
N PHE A 143 -9.24 10.52 -1.18
CA PHE A 143 -8.83 10.57 0.23
C PHE A 143 -7.73 11.62 0.45
N ILE A 144 -6.72 11.64 -0.41
CA ILE A 144 -5.57 12.56 -0.27
C ILE A 144 -6.04 14.01 -0.37
N ARG A 145 -6.91 14.33 -1.33
CA ARG A 145 -7.50 15.68 -1.54
C ARG A 145 -8.17 16.26 -0.29
N VAL A 146 -8.56 15.41 0.66
CA VAL A 146 -9.25 15.82 1.90
C VAL A 146 -8.36 15.74 3.14
N GLY A 147 -7.06 15.44 2.95
CA GLY A 147 -6.08 15.29 4.02
C GLY A 147 -6.08 13.92 4.70
N ILE A 148 -6.70 12.90 4.10
CA ILE A 148 -6.62 11.53 4.60
C ILE A 148 -5.40 10.84 3.96
N PRO A 149 -4.44 10.31 4.76
CA PRO A 149 -3.31 9.56 4.24
C PRO A 149 -3.79 8.36 3.40
N ALA A 150 -3.20 8.12 2.24
CA ALA A 150 -3.60 7.02 1.38
C ALA A 150 -2.43 6.39 0.62
N ILE A 151 -2.61 5.15 0.19
CA ILE A 151 -1.68 4.38 -0.63
C ILE A 151 -2.44 3.76 -1.77
N TRP A 152 -1.88 3.82 -2.97
CA TRP A 152 -2.31 3.05 -4.13
C TRP A 152 -1.28 1.96 -4.44
N PHE A 153 -1.72 0.72 -4.27
CA PHE A 153 -1.00 -0.47 -4.67
C PHE A 153 -1.28 -0.71 -6.14
N ARG A 154 -0.23 -0.56 -6.96
CA ARG A 154 -0.29 -0.70 -8.41
C ARG A 154 0.80 -1.63 -8.90
N GLY A 155 0.40 -2.71 -9.57
CA GLY A 155 1.31 -3.49 -10.39
C GLY A 155 1.25 -2.98 -11.83
N MET A 156 2.34 -3.18 -12.57
CA MET A 156 2.49 -2.70 -13.94
C MET A 156 2.50 -1.16 -14.10
N HIS A 157 3.24 -0.66 -15.06
CA HIS A 157 3.24 0.77 -15.42
C HIS A 157 1.87 1.22 -15.95
N GLU A 158 1.60 2.51 -15.82
CA GLU A 158 0.36 3.16 -16.24
C GLU A 158 0.30 3.45 -17.76
N TYR A 159 1.45 3.58 -18.40
CA TYR A 159 1.54 4.25 -19.69
C TYR A 159 1.86 3.32 -20.84
N ALA A 160 0.83 2.75 -21.47
CA ALA A 160 0.97 2.17 -22.81
C ALA A 160 1.42 3.19 -23.89
N TRP A 161 1.44 4.49 -23.55
CA TRP A 161 1.63 5.59 -24.51
C TRP A 161 2.67 6.65 -24.13
N GLN A 162 3.49 6.43 -23.10
CA GLN A 162 4.74 7.19 -22.99
C GLN A 162 5.67 6.65 -24.07
N GLU A 163 6.11 7.51 -25.00
CA GLU A 163 6.93 7.13 -26.17
C GLU A 163 8.23 6.39 -25.78
N ASP A 164 8.61 6.45 -24.50
CA ASP A 164 9.89 5.97 -23.97
C ASP A 164 9.76 4.75 -23.03
N ASP A 165 8.54 4.28 -22.74
CA ASP A 165 8.29 3.12 -21.87
C ASP A 165 7.76 1.90 -22.66
N GLY A 166 8.69 1.21 -23.30
CA GLY A 166 8.41 0.01 -24.07
C GLY A 166 8.28 -1.28 -23.25
N CYS A 167 8.42 -1.23 -21.91
CA CYS A 167 8.75 -2.40 -21.10
C CYS A 167 7.62 -2.99 -20.27
N GLU A 168 6.67 -2.15 -19.89
CA GLU A 168 5.46 -2.60 -19.21
C GLU A 168 4.22 -2.13 -19.99
N GLN A 169 4.14 -2.58 -21.24
CA GLN A 169 2.95 -2.38 -22.09
C GLN A 169 1.82 -3.28 -21.60
N THR A 170 0.77 -2.65 -21.06
CA THR A 170 -0.37 -3.38 -20.48
C THR A 170 -1.51 -3.53 -21.47
N PHE A 171 -2.38 -4.49 -21.19
CA PHE A 171 -3.67 -4.66 -21.85
C PHE A 171 -4.80 -3.97 -21.07
N LYS A 172 -4.48 -3.00 -20.19
CA LYS A 172 -5.45 -2.15 -19.48
C LYS A 172 -6.47 -1.61 -20.47
N HIS A 173 -7.76 -1.72 -20.14
CA HIS A 173 -8.87 -1.25 -20.99
C HIS A 173 -8.99 -1.93 -22.37
N PHE A 174 -8.26 -3.02 -22.62
CA PHE A 174 -8.47 -3.88 -23.79
C PHE A 174 -9.27 -5.12 -23.43
N SER A 175 -9.95 -5.72 -24.42
CA SER A 175 -10.69 -7.00 -24.25
C SER A 175 -9.81 -8.19 -23.81
N THR A 176 -8.49 -8.02 -23.85
CA THR A 176 -7.50 -8.98 -23.37
C THR A 176 -7.22 -8.83 -21.87
N ASP A 177 -7.84 -7.88 -21.17
CA ASP A 177 -7.82 -7.79 -19.71
C ASP A 177 -8.68 -8.88 -19.07
N ARG A 178 -8.06 -10.06 -18.94
CA ARG A 178 -8.67 -11.29 -18.44
C ARG A 178 -7.61 -12.19 -17.84
N LEU A 179 -8.07 -13.12 -17.01
CA LEU A 179 -7.21 -14.05 -16.26
C LEU A 179 -6.22 -14.80 -17.16
N GLU A 180 -6.65 -15.29 -18.31
CA GLU A 180 -5.79 -16.07 -19.20
C GLU A 180 -4.59 -15.25 -19.72
N SER A 181 -4.80 -13.95 -19.98
CA SER A 181 -3.73 -13.05 -20.42
C SER A 181 -2.77 -12.74 -19.26
N LEU A 182 -3.33 -12.49 -18.06
CA LEU A 182 -2.55 -12.25 -16.85
C LEU A 182 -1.67 -13.46 -16.51
N GLU A 183 -2.20 -14.67 -16.55
CA GLU A 183 -1.45 -15.90 -16.27
C GLU A 183 -0.38 -16.18 -17.33
N LEU A 184 -0.67 -15.89 -18.59
CA LEU A 184 0.30 -16.00 -19.68
C LEU A 184 1.49 -15.08 -19.45
N ILE A 185 1.24 -13.82 -19.09
CA ILE A 185 2.28 -12.81 -18.87
C ILE A 185 3.05 -13.07 -17.58
N ALA A 186 2.36 -13.43 -16.49
CA ALA A 186 3.00 -13.90 -15.26
C ALA A 186 3.81 -15.19 -15.49
N GLY A 187 3.46 -15.93 -16.55
CA GLY A 187 4.08 -17.18 -16.93
C GLY A 187 3.54 -18.41 -16.23
N SER A 188 2.69 -18.22 -15.22
CA SER A 188 1.84 -19.24 -14.59
C SER A 188 0.85 -18.58 -13.64
N HIS A 189 -0.23 -19.30 -13.31
CA HIS A 189 -1.14 -18.92 -12.23
C HIS A 189 -0.42 -18.73 -10.89
N ALA A 190 0.53 -19.61 -10.56
CA ALA A 190 1.28 -19.54 -9.31
C ALA A 190 2.11 -18.25 -9.19
N ASN A 191 2.73 -17.80 -10.29
CA ASN A 191 3.46 -16.55 -10.32
C ASN A 191 2.52 -15.35 -10.14
N LEU A 192 1.38 -15.34 -10.84
CA LEU A 192 0.38 -14.28 -10.69
C LEU A 192 -0.09 -14.16 -9.24
N LEU A 193 -0.38 -15.30 -8.59
CA LEU A 193 -0.71 -15.32 -7.17
C LEU A 193 0.44 -14.82 -6.29
N ALA A 194 1.70 -15.09 -6.63
CA ALA A 194 2.85 -14.57 -5.90
C ALA A 194 2.94 -13.03 -5.97
N GLY A 195 2.63 -12.44 -7.14
CA GLY A 195 2.56 -10.98 -7.29
C GLY A 195 1.45 -10.34 -6.45
N PHE A 196 0.24 -10.90 -6.49
CA PHE A 196 -0.85 -10.51 -5.57
C PHE A 196 -0.42 -10.61 -4.11
N GLN A 197 0.28 -11.70 -3.76
CA GLN A 197 0.65 -11.98 -2.39
C GLN A 197 1.62 -10.96 -1.81
N THR A 198 2.60 -10.46 -2.58
CA THR A 198 3.47 -9.36 -2.11
C THR A 198 2.66 -8.14 -1.68
N GLY A 199 1.69 -7.72 -2.49
CA GLY A 199 0.82 -6.59 -2.15
C GLY A 199 -0.04 -6.85 -0.90
N LEU A 200 -0.55 -8.08 -0.76
CA LEU A 200 -1.33 -8.49 0.43
C LEU A 200 -0.46 -8.57 1.69
N ASP A 201 0.79 -9.03 1.58
CA ASP A 201 1.74 -9.12 2.69
C ASP A 201 2.05 -7.72 3.22
N ILE A 202 2.38 -6.78 2.34
CA ILE A 202 2.60 -5.36 2.69
C ILE A 202 1.35 -4.77 3.35
N ALA A 203 0.17 -4.93 2.73
CA ALA A 203 -1.06 -4.38 3.27
C ALA A 203 -1.41 -4.96 4.65
N SER A 204 -1.23 -6.26 4.85
CA SER A 204 -1.49 -6.91 6.13
C SER A 204 -0.50 -6.46 7.21
N GLY A 205 0.77 -6.29 6.87
CA GLY A 205 1.79 -5.74 7.76
C GLY A 205 1.45 -4.30 8.15
N LEU A 206 1.08 -3.48 7.17
CA LEU A 206 0.72 -2.08 7.42
C LEU A 206 -0.54 -1.94 8.27
N VAL A 207 -1.58 -2.73 8.00
CA VAL A 207 -2.77 -2.76 8.88
C VAL A 207 -2.40 -3.24 10.28
N THR A 208 -1.47 -4.18 10.41
CA THR A 208 -0.98 -4.63 11.72
C THR A 208 -0.30 -3.49 12.48
N GLU A 209 0.63 -2.76 11.83
CA GLU A 209 1.31 -1.60 12.42
C GLU A 209 0.35 -0.47 12.81
N LEU A 210 -0.66 -0.20 11.98
CA LEU A 210 -1.58 0.92 12.22
C LEU A 210 -2.71 0.59 13.20
N ALA A 211 -3.15 -0.67 13.27
CA ALA A 211 -4.36 -1.07 14.00
C ALA A 211 -4.10 -1.95 15.23
N TYR A 212 -2.90 -2.51 15.38
CA TYR A 212 -2.58 -3.48 16.44
C TYR A 212 -1.26 -3.20 17.16
N ALA A 213 -0.44 -2.26 16.70
CA ALA A 213 0.71 -1.80 17.48
C ALA A 213 0.21 -0.99 18.67
N ASP A 214 0.81 -1.19 19.86
CA ASP A 214 0.52 -0.38 21.05
C ASP A 214 0.61 1.11 20.68
N ALA A 215 -0.53 1.80 20.67
CA ALA A 215 -0.61 3.19 20.25
C ALA A 215 0.42 4.06 20.98
N GLN A 216 1.31 4.73 20.24
CA GLN A 216 2.02 5.86 20.82
C GLN A 216 0.97 6.91 21.22
N PRO A 217 0.94 7.38 22.48
CA PRO A 217 -0.01 8.40 22.88
C PRO A 217 0.23 9.67 22.04
N PRO A 218 -0.84 10.39 21.66
CA PRO A 218 -0.70 11.65 20.93
C PRO A 218 0.24 12.57 21.70
N ALA A 219 1.16 13.21 20.97
CA ALA A 219 2.11 14.16 21.54
C ALA A 219 1.35 15.15 22.42
N ALA A 220 1.59 15.06 23.74
CA ALA A 220 0.96 15.93 24.71
C ALA A 220 1.33 17.37 24.36
N GLY A 221 0.31 18.18 24.12
CA GLY A 221 0.45 19.62 23.95
C GLY A 221 1.16 20.26 25.13
N ASP A 222 1.87 21.34 24.80
CA ASP A 222 2.60 22.26 25.66
C ASP A 222 2.12 22.29 27.11
N ASP A 223 3.00 21.91 28.04
CA ASP A 223 2.98 22.51 29.37
C ASP A 223 4.40 22.82 29.84
N ARG A 224 4.58 24.12 30.12
CA ARG A 224 5.85 24.76 30.45
C ARG A 224 6.39 24.26 31.79
N GLY A 225 7.67 23.90 31.77
CA GLY A 225 8.59 24.19 32.87
C GLY A 225 8.87 23.05 33.84
N SER A 226 9.96 22.34 33.61
CA SER A 226 10.90 21.92 34.67
C SER A 226 12.16 21.35 34.02
N ALA A 227 13.30 21.94 34.38
CA ALA A 227 14.60 21.62 33.85
C ALA A 227 15.07 20.21 34.25
N GLY A 228 15.75 19.55 33.31
CA GLY A 228 16.71 18.50 33.61
C GLY A 228 16.16 17.08 33.69
N ARG A 229 15.97 16.44 32.54
CA ARG A 229 16.32 15.02 32.37
C ARG A 229 16.45 14.68 30.89
N THR A 230 17.70 14.53 30.46
CA THR A 230 18.08 13.76 29.28
C THR A 230 17.40 12.40 29.37
N VAL A 231 16.40 12.15 28.53
CA VAL A 231 15.85 10.81 28.30
C VAL A 231 16.22 10.43 26.88
N LEU A 232 17.45 9.91 26.76
CA LEU A 232 17.84 9.01 25.70
C LEU A 232 17.37 7.61 26.13
N ALA A 233 16.29 7.13 25.53
CA ALA A 233 15.83 5.74 25.57
C ALA A 233 15.01 5.56 24.27
N LEU A 234 15.51 4.99 23.17
CA LEU A 234 16.36 3.80 23.01
C LEU A 234 15.89 2.65 23.91
N LEU A 235 14.66 2.21 23.65
CA LEU A 235 14.14 0.91 24.05
C LEU A 235 12.98 0.52 23.13
N VAL A 236 13.29 0.31 21.84
CA VAL A 236 12.46 -0.54 20.95
C VAL A 236 13.02 -1.96 21.06
N ILE A 237 12.73 -2.61 22.19
CA ILE A 237 12.78 -4.08 22.31
C ILE A 237 11.57 -4.48 23.15
N ALA A 238 10.42 -4.53 22.49
CA ALA A 238 9.26 -5.26 22.96
C ALA A 238 8.57 -5.91 21.75
N VAL A 239 9.18 -7.00 21.29
CA VAL A 239 8.50 -8.15 20.67
C VAL A 239 7.69 -7.88 19.39
N ALA A 240 8.39 -7.49 18.32
CA ALA A 240 8.01 -7.84 16.94
C ALA A 240 8.16 -9.36 16.65
N VAL A 241 8.14 -10.22 17.67
CA VAL A 241 8.20 -11.68 17.50
C VAL A 241 6.81 -12.24 17.21
N ALA A 242 5.72 -11.58 17.61
CA ALA A 242 4.37 -12.04 17.29
C ALA A 242 4.05 -11.81 15.80
N GLY A 243 4.32 -10.63 15.26
CA GLY A 243 4.09 -10.31 13.83
C GLY A 243 4.97 -11.15 12.90
N VAL A 244 6.27 -11.24 13.19
CA VAL A 244 7.22 -12.07 12.41
C VAL A 244 6.91 -13.56 12.56
N ALA A 245 6.52 -14.05 13.74
CA ALA A 245 6.14 -15.45 13.88
C ALA A 245 4.83 -15.78 13.14
N VAL A 246 3.88 -14.83 13.04
CA VAL A 246 2.65 -15.00 12.24
C VAL A 246 2.97 -15.02 10.74
N LEU A 247 3.81 -14.10 10.25
CA LEU A 247 4.28 -14.06 8.85
C LEU A 247 5.11 -15.30 8.48
N VAL A 248 5.96 -15.78 9.38
CA VAL A 248 6.77 -17.00 9.19
C VAL A 248 5.90 -18.26 9.26
N ARG A 249 4.92 -18.34 10.17
CA ARG A 249 3.94 -19.46 10.20
C ARG A 249 3.09 -19.49 8.93
N TRP A 250 2.71 -18.33 8.42
CA TRP A 250 1.97 -18.19 7.18
C TRP A 250 2.78 -18.73 5.98
N ARG A 251 4.08 -18.41 5.87
CA ARG A 251 4.97 -19.01 4.85
C ARG A 251 5.14 -20.52 5.02
N GLN A 252 5.28 -21.02 6.25
CA GLN A 252 5.51 -22.45 6.52
C GLN A 252 4.26 -23.32 6.33
N GLY A 253 3.06 -22.79 6.57
CA GLY A 253 1.79 -23.51 6.38
C GLY A 253 1.48 -23.85 4.92
N ARG A 254 1.98 -23.07 3.95
CA ARG A 254 1.77 -23.31 2.52
C ARG A 254 2.79 -24.23 1.86
N GLN A 255 4.01 -24.35 2.40
CA GLN A 255 5.00 -25.33 1.89
C GLN A 255 4.70 -26.78 2.32
N ALA A 256 3.74 -26.99 3.24
CA ALA A 256 3.45 -28.29 3.83
C ALA A 256 2.18 -28.99 3.32
N SER A 257 1.57 -28.52 2.22
CA SER A 257 0.44 -29.24 1.58
C SER A 257 0.92 -29.88 0.27
N PRO A 258 0.82 -31.22 0.13
CA PRO A 258 1.20 -31.94 -1.09
C PRO A 258 0.26 -31.67 -2.28
#